data_AF-A0A0F4YK11-F1
#
_entry.id   AF-A0A0F4YK11-F1
#
_cell.length_a   1.000
_cell.length_b   1.000
_cell.length_c   1.000
_cell.angle_alpha   90.00
_cell.angle_beta   90.00
_cell.angle_gamma   90.00
#
_symmetry.space_group_name_H-M   'P 1'
#
loop_
_entity.id
_entity.type
_entity.pdbx_description
1 polymer ?
#
loop_
_entity_poly.entity_id
_entity_poly.type
_entity_poly.pdbx_seq_one_letter_code
_entity_poly.pdbx_strand_id
1 'polypeptide(L)'
;MTSPSILLPGDHVPSDVLPSTTSAPLRIGPGLRLLYQQQEPQSKTSPSAHAISATHAGLLSVDQKRNAISVLSFPNRRYIPTPNDLVIAQVHHTSQDYFHCILTPHTPHALLGLLAFEGATKKTRPMLKQGELVYARVLSVGVGAGTEIELTCVNPATGKAEPGGLGPLTGGMLFDVSTGLAARLMKASSSSAEGAAGVVILDEFGKKLESKGGFEVAVGRNGKVWVDCSGSGDIAVKATIAIGRCLREMDERNLDPNEQRKLVSKVLREMKIDV
;
A
#
# COMPACT_ATOMS: atom_id res chain seq x y z
N MET A 1 11.92 21.70 -15.95
CA MET A 1 10.96 20.98 -15.08
C MET A 1 9.76 20.64 -15.94
N THR A 2 9.55 19.37 -16.27
CA THR A 2 8.34 18.93 -16.98
C THR A 2 7.15 19.13 -16.05
N SER A 3 6.15 19.88 -16.50
CA SER A 3 4.90 20.05 -15.75
C SER A 3 4.26 18.67 -15.52
N PRO A 4 3.75 18.38 -14.31
CA PRO A 4 3.05 17.12 -14.07
C PRO A 4 1.86 16.99 -15.03
N SER A 5 1.89 15.95 -15.86
CA SER A 5 0.82 15.64 -16.80
C SER A 5 -0.30 14.92 -16.06
N ILE A 6 -1.46 15.56 -15.94
CA ILE A 6 -2.69 14.90 -15.50
C ILE A 6 -3.33 14.23 -16.72
N LEU A 7 -3.68 12.96 -16.57
CA LEU A 7 -4.44 12.20 -17.57
C LEU A 7 -5.85 11.96 -17.04
N LEU A 8 -6.84 12.08 -17.91
CA LEU A 8 -8.22 11.68 -17.68
C LEU A 8 -8.52 10.34 -18.36
N PRO A 9 -9.57 9.62 -17.93
CA PRO A 9 -9.99 8.41 -18.61
C PRO A 9 -10.31 8.68 -20.08
N GLY A 10 -9.69 7.92 -20.98
CA GLY A 10 -9.77 8.09 -22.42
C GLY A 10 -8.56 8.80 -23.04
N ASP A 11 -7.83 9.60 -22.26
CA ASP A 11 -6.66 10.32 -22.78
C ASP A 11 -5.56 9.36 -23.22
N HIS A 12 -4.93 9.67 -24.35
CA HIS A 12 -3.77 8.92 -24.83
C HIS A 12 -2.49 9.42 -24.16
N VAL A 13 -1.61 8.48 -23.78
CA VAL A 13 -0.29 8.84 -23.24
C VAL A 13 0.55 9.39 -24.40
N PRO A 14 1.07 10.63 -24.30
CA PRO A 14 1.85 11.21 -25.38
C PRO A 14 3.15 10.42 -25.59
N SER A 15 3.49 10.13 -26.85
CA SER A 15 4.68 9.36 -27.22
C SER A 15 5.99 10.00 -26.74
N ASP A 16 6.01 11.32 -26.61
CA ASP A 16 7.18 12.11 -26.19
C ASP A 16 7.60 11.88 -24.73
N VAL A 17 6.68 11.38 -23.91
CA VAL A 17 6.93 11.11 -22.47
C VAL A 17 7.32 9.65 -22.23
N LEU A 18 7.23 8.79 -23.26
CA LEU A 18 7.59 7.37 -23.13
C LEU A 18 9.11 7.21 -23.01
N PRO A 19 9.62 6.34 -22.11
CA PRO A 19 11.05 6.14 -21.99
C PRO A 19 11.61 5.51 -23.27
N SER A 20 12.62 6.15 -23.86
CA SER A 20 13.23 5.76 -25.14
C SER A 20 14.33 4.71 -24.98
N THR A 21 14.18 3.74 -24.06
CA THR A 21 15.23 2.74 -23.79
C THR A 21 15.02 1.47 -24.60
N THR A 22 15.92 1.20 -25.55
CA THR A 22 15.79 0.15 -26.58
C THR A 22 15.99 -1.29 -26.09
N SER A 23 16.51 -1.54 -24.88
CA SER A 23 16.87 -2.91 -24.45
C SER A 23 15.81 -3.63 -23.61
N ALA A 24 14.90 -2.92 -22.95
CA ALA A 24 13.90 -3.52 -22.06
C ALA A 24 12.47 -3.17 -22.51
N PRO A 25 11.51 -4.10 -22.49
CA PRO A 25 10.13 -3.80 -22.84
C PRO A 25 9.48 -2.82 -21.85
N LEU A 26 8.64 -1.92 -22.37
CA LEU A 26 7.89 -0.95 -21.55
C LEU A 26 6.89 -1.67 -20.64
N ARG A 27 6.99 -1.43 -19.34
CA ARG A 27 6.06 -1.96 -18.34
C ARG A 27 4.89 -1.00 -18.15
N ILE A 28 3.71 -1.44 -18.53
CA ILE A 28 2.47 -0.70 -18.33
C ILE A 28 1.95 -1.03 -16.93
N GLY A 29 1.95 -0.02 -16.07
CA GLY A 29 1.45 -0.09 -14.71
C GLY A 29 -0.04 0.22 -14.60
N PRO A 30 -0.56 0.31 -13.36
CA PRO A 30 -1.96 0.53 -13.10
C PRO A 30 -2.45 1.87 -13.67
N GLY A 31 -3.72 1.88 -14.06
CA GLY A 31 -4.39 3.06 -14.61
C GLY A 31 -4.19 3.28 -16.10
N LEU A 32 -3.39 2.44 -16.77
CA LEU A 32 -3.15 2.49 -18.22
C LEU A 32 -3.57 1.18 -18.87
N ARG A 33 -4.01 1.25 -20.12
CA ARG A 33 -4.37 0.07 -20.92
C ARG A 33 -3.77 0.18 -22.31
N LEU A 34 -3.21 -0.92 -22.79
CA LEU A 34 -2.82 -1.07 -24.19
C LEU A 34 -4.07 -1.37 -25.01
N LEU A 35 -4.39 -0.49 -25.94
CA LEU A 35 -5.48 -0.65 -26.89
C LEU A 35 -4.90 -0.97 -28.27
N TYR A 36 -5.53 -1.91 -28.95
CA TYR A 36 -5.28 -2.14 -30.36
C TYR A 36 -6.10 -1.14 -31.17
N GLN A 37 -5.45 -0.31 -31.98
CA GLN A 37 -6.13 0.62 -32.86
C GLN A 37 -6.40 -0.09 -34.20
N GLN A 38 -7.66 -0.46 -34.44
CA GLN A 38 -8.10 -0.85 -35.77
C GLN A 38 -8.08 0.39 -36.67
N GLN A 39 -7.46 0.27 -37.85
CA GLN A 39 -7.41 1.35 -38.83
C GLN A 39 -8.81 1.75 -39.26
N GLU A 40 -9.11 3.06 -39.25
CA GLU A 40 -10.16 3.58 -40.12
C GLU A 40 -9.71 3.45 -41.59
N PRO A 41 -10.58 3.05 -42.52
CA PRO A 41 -10.21 2.62 -43.88
C PRO A 41 -9.60 3.70 -44.79
N GLN A 42 -9.25 4.89 -44.30
CA GLN A 42 -8.83 6.03 -45.13
C GLN A 42 -7.33 6.43 -45.05
N SER A 43 -6.50 5.85 -44.17
CA SER A 43 -5.07 6.21 -44.10
C SER A 43 -4.13 5.04 -44.35
N LYS A 44 -3.57 4.95 -45.56
CA LYS A 44 -2.73 3.85 -46.08
C LYS A 44 -1.23 3.91 -45.69
N THR A 45 -0.80 4.59 -44.63
CA THR A 45 0.64 4.86 -44.43
C THR A 45 1.24 4.67 -43.04
N SER A 46 0.60 3.92 -42.12
CA SER A 46 1.28 3.54 -40.87
C SER A 46 0.93 2.11 -40.42
N PRO A 47 1.89 1.35 -39.86
CA PRO A 47 1.61 0.03 -39.28
C PRO A 47 0.56 0.14 -38.17
N SER A 48 -0.17 -0.93 -37.88
CA SER A 48 -1.19 -0.99 -36.82
C SER A 48 -0.62 -0.49 -35.49
N ALA A 49 -1.00 0.73 -35.08
CA ALA A 49 -0.43 1.37 -33.91
C ALA A 49 -1.13 0.87 -32.65
N HIS A 50 -0.37 0.39 -31.68
CA HIS A 50 -0.90 0.19 -30.34
C HIS A 50 -0.93 1.54 -29.62
N ALA A 51 -2.08 1.93 -29.11
CA ALA A 51 -2.25 3.17 -28.36
C ALA A 51 -2.34 2.86 -26.86
N ILE A 52 -1.63 3.62 -26.04
CA ILE A 52 -1.75 3.52 -24.59
C ILE A 52 -2.75 4.58 -24.15
N SER A 53 -3.85 4.16 -23.53
CA SER A 53 -4.90 5.06 -23.04
C SER A 53 -5.03 4.95 -21.53
N ALA A 54 -5.29 6.08 -20.87
CA ALA A 54 -5.60 6.13 -19.46
C ALA A 54 -7.01 5.60 -19.20
N THR A 55 -7.13 4.74 -18.21
CA THR A 55 -8.42 4.22 -17.72
C THR A 55 -8.87 4.90 -16.43
N HIS A 56 -7.95 5.63 -15.78
CA HIS A 56 -8.16 6.29 -14.51
C HIS A 56 -7.65 7.72 -14.59
N ALA A 57 -8.32 8.62 -13.88
CA ALA A 57 -7.83 9.98 -13.69
C ALA A 57 -6.64 9.99 -12.72
N GLY A 58 -5.59 10.73 -13.04
CA GLY A 58 -4.47 10.90 -12.13
C GLY A 58 -3.21 11.47 -12.79
N LEU A 59 -2.12 11.45 -12.02
CA LEU A 59 -0.83 11.98 -12.45
C LEU A 59 -0.04 10.91 -13.20
N LEU A 60 0.42 11.22 -14.41
CA LEU A 60 1.31 10.35 -15.16
C LEU A 60 2.67 10.25 -14.43
N SER A 61 3.00 9.04 -13.99
CA SER A 61 4.29 8.72 -13.37
C SER A 61 5.10 7.86 -14.31
N VAL A 62 6.22 8.41 -14.76
CA VAL A 62 7.20 7.74 -15.61
C VAL A 62 8.44 7.40 -14.79
N ASP A 63 8.74 6.11 -14.70
CA ASP A 63 9.95 5.59 -14.09
C ASP A 63 10.91 5.15 -15.19
N GLN A 64 11.86 6.04 -15.52
CA GLN A 64 12.87 5.78 -16.54
C GLN A 64 13.79 4.61 -16.17
N LYS A 65 14.07 4.38 -14.88
CA LYS A 65 14.98 3.31 -14.44
C LYS A 65 14.37 1.93 -14.65
N ARG A 66 13.07 1.81 -14.39
CA ARG A 66 12.32 0.54 -14.54
C ARG A 66 11.65 0.39 -15.91
N ASN A 67 11.87 1.34 -16.82
CA ASN A 67 11.14 1.49 -18.07
C ASN A 67 9.62 1.26 -17.87
N ALA A 68 9.03 1.96 -16.89
CA ALA A 68 7.66 1.74 -16.46
C ALA A 68 6.85 3.02 -16.46
N ILE A 69 5.59 2.94 -16.89
CA ILE A 69 4.64 4.04 -16.87
C ILE A 69 3.40 3.65 -16.07
N SER A 70 2.84 4.57 -15.30
CA SER A 70 1.65 4.32 -14.49
C SER A 70 0.89 5.61 -14.23
N VAL A 71 -0.38 5.51 -13.87
CA VAL A 71 -1.16 6.64 -13.37
C VAL A 71 -1.22 6.56 -11.86
N LEU A 72 -0.68 7.58 -11.19
CA LEU A 72 -0.87 7.79 -9.76
C LEU A 72 -2.30 8.30 -9.57
N SER A 73 -3.17 7.38 -9.16
CA SER A 73 -4.58 7.68 -8.88
C SER A 73 -4.71 8.64 -7.69
N PHE A 74 -5.80 9.38 -7.66
CA PHE A 74 -6.14 10.21 -6.52
C PHE A 74 -6.32 9.39 -5.23
N PRO A 75 -5.99 9.96 -4.06
CA PRO A 75 -5.88 9.23 -2.79
C PRO A 75 -7.20 8.57 -2.34
N ASN A 76 -8.35 9.16 -2.64
CA ASN A 76 -9.68 8.69 -2.20
C ASN A 76 -10.26 7.57 -3.07
N ARG A 77 -9.44 6.61 -3.47
CA ARG A 77 -9.87 5.45 -4.24
C ARG A 77 -9.93 4.21 -3.36
N ARG A 78 -10.95 3.39 -3.59
CA ARG A 78 -11.06 2.04 -3.03
C ARG A 78 -9.83 1.22 -3.43
N TYR A 79 -9.28 0.48 -2.48
CA TYR A 79 -8.20 -0.46 -2.75
C TYR A 79 -8.65 -1.53 -3.75
N ILE A 80 -7.80 -1.78 -4.75
CA ILE A 80 -7.95 -2.89 -5.69
C ILE A 80 -6.76 -3.83 -5.46
N PRO A 81 -7.01 -5.08 -5.04
CA PRO A 81 -5.95 -6.06 -4.83
C PRO A 81 -5.10 -6.25 -6.08
N THR A 82 -3.79 -6.08 -5.93
CA THR A 82 -2.81 -6.41 -6.97
C THR A 82 -1.89 -7.50 -6.43
N PRO A 83 -1.50 -8.51 -7.24
CA PRO A 83 -0.53 -9.50 -6.81
C PRO A 83 0.74 -8.85 -6.26
N ASN A 84 1.24 -9.39 -5.16
CA ASN A 84 2.39 -8.92 -4.38
C ASN A 84 2.19 -7.66 -3.53
N ASP A 85 0.96 -7.14 -3.42
CA ASP A 85 0.66 -6.08 -2.47
C ASP A 85 0.76 -6.59 -1.03
N LEU A 86 1.42 -5.82 -0.16
CA LEU A 86 1.38 -6.03 1.29
C LEU A 86 0.12 -5.35 1.84
N VAL A 87 -0.65 -6.07 2.64
CA VAL A 87 -1.98 -5.65 3.13
C VAL A 87 -2.20 -6.08 4.57
N ILE A 88 -3.00 -5.32 5.29
CA ILE A 88 -3.51 -5.73 6.61
C ILE A 88 -4.93 -6.24 6.42
N ALA A 89 -5.17 -7.49 6.76
CA ALA A 89 -6.45 -8.16 6.62
C ALA A 89 -7.05 -8.43 8.00
N GLN A 90 -8.37 -8.32 8.13
CA GLN A 90 -9.08 -8.72 9.35
C GLN A 90 -9.75 -10.07 9.15
N VAL A 91 -9.55 -11.02 10.06
CA VAL A 91 -10.19 -12.34 10.01
C VAL A 91 -11.69 -12.18 10.28
N HIS A 92 -12.54 -12.64 9.36
CA HIS A 92 -13.99 -12.69 9.56
C HIS A 92 -14.43 -14.02 10.16
N HIS A 93 -14.02 -15.13 9.56
CA HIS A 93 -14.31 -16.48 10.05
C HIS A 93 -13.33 -17.49 9.46
N THR A 94 -13.33 -18.69 10.01
CA THR A 94 -12.42 -19.77 9.64
C THR A 94 -13.24 -20.93 9.06
N SER A 95 -12.82 -21.43 7.90
CA SER A 95 -13.32 -22.67 7.29
C SER A 95 -12.29 -23.79 7.45
N GLN A 96 -12.53 -24.96 6.84
CA GLN A 96 -11.69 -26.15 7.01
C GLN A 96 -10.23 -25.91 6.56
N ASP A 97 -10.06 -25.16 5.47
CA ASP A 97 -8.77 -24.95 4.79
C ASP A 97 -8.36 -23.47 4.66
N TYR A 98 -9.29 -22.52 4.91
CA TYR A 98 -9.03 -21.09 4.76
C TYR A 98 -9.53 -20.24 5.94
N PHE A 99 -8.79 -19.17 6.22
CA PHE A 99 -9.33 -17.99 6.89
C PHE A 99 -9.95 -17.08 5.85
N HIS A 100 -11.21 -16.70 6.07
CA HIS A 100 -11.88 -15.69 5.25
C HIS A 100 -11.61 -14.32 5.86
N CYS A 101 -10.91 -13.48 5.13
CA CYS A 101 -10.43 -12.19 5.60
C CYS A 101 -11.09 -11.03 4.85
N ILE A 102 -11.27 -9.91 5.55
CA ILE A 102 -11.75 -8.65 5.00
C ILE A 102 -10.54 -7.75 4.76
N LEU A 103 -10.30 -7.36 3.50
CA LEU A 103 -9.28 -6.38 3.13
C LEU A 103 -9.81 -4.95 3.15
N THR A 104 -11.06 -4.77 2.73
CA THR A 104 -11.73 -3.46 2.68
C THR A 104 -13.21 -3.69 2.95
N PRO A 105 -13.92 -2.77 3.62
CA PRO A 105 -15.35 -2.90 3.81
C PRO A 105 -16.10 -3.16 2.50
N HIS A 106 -17.15 -3.97 2.58
CA HIS A 106 -18.05 -4.29 1.47
C HIS A 106 -17.38 -4.94 0.25
N THR A 107 -16.18 -5.54 0.37
CA THR A 107 -15.57 -6.39 -0.67
C THR A 107 -15.90 -7.86 -0.42
N PRO A 108 -15.81 -8.74 -1.44
CA PRO A 108 -15.73 -10.17 -1.19
C PRO A 108 -14.56 -10.49 -0.23
N HIS A 109 -14.70 -11.59 0.50
CA HIS A 109 -13.65 -12.07 1.39
C HIS A 109 -12.45 -12.56 0.60
N ALA A 110 -11.26 -12.20 1.07
CA ALA A 110 -10.01 -12.80 0.62
C ALA A 110 -9.78 -14.11 1.38
N LEU A 111 -9.13 -15.08 0.73
CA LEU A 111 -8.85 -16.41 1.26
C LEU A 111 -7.39 -16.46 1.70
N LEU A 112 -7.15 -16.74 2.98
CA LEU A 112 -5.82 -16.98 3.53
C LEU A 112 -5.71 -18.44 3.95
N GLY A 113 -4.88 -19.23 3.27
CA GLY A 113 -4.74 -20.66 3.58
C GLY A 113 -4.21 -20.90 5.00
N LEU A 114 -4.76 -21.91 5.69
CA LEU A 114 -4.30 -22.26 7.06
C LEU A 114 -2.82 -22.70 7.10
N LEU A 115 -2.28 -23.15 5.96
CA LEU A 115 -0.88 -23.55 5.81
C LEU A 115 0.01 -22.45 5.22
N ALA A 116 -0.54 -21.27 4.91
CA ALA A 116 0.19 -20.17 4.29
C ALA A 116 0.94 -19.31 5.32
N PHE A 117 1.48 -19.92 6.38
CA PHE A 117 2.21 -19.26 7.46
C PHE A 117 3.55 -19.97 7.67
N GLU A 118 4.53 -19.23 8.18
CA GLU A 118 5.84 -19.80 8.46
C GLU A 118 5.73 -20.93 9.50
N GLY A 119 6.25 -22.11 9.14
CA GLY A 119 6.21 -23.30 10.00
C GLY A 119 4.83 -23.97 10.15
N ALA A 120 3.81 -23.54 9.41
CA ALA A 120 2.48 -24.17 9.47
C ALA A 120 2.48 -25.55 8.80
N THR A 121 1.93 -26.53 9.50
CA THR A 121 1.74 -27.90 8.98
C THR A 121 0.32 -28.37 9.26
N LYS A 122 -0.10 -29.51 8.68
CA LYS A 122 -1.43 -30.09 8.98
C LYS A 122 -1.65 -30.35 10.47
N LYS A 123 -0.57 -30.56 11.24
CA LYS A 123 -0.58 -30.79 12.70
C LYS A 123 -0.51 -29.48 13.50
N THR A 124 0.26 -28.50 13.01
CA THR A 124 0.50 -27.21 13.66
C THR A 124 -0.08 -26.08 12.82
N ARG A 125 -1.36 -25.77 13.06
CA ARG A 125 -2.07 -24.70 12.36
C ARG A 125 -2.13 -23.46 13.24
N PRO A 126 -1.93 -22.24 12.69
CA PRO A 126 -2.16 -21.02 13.45
C PRO A 126 -3.63 -20.93 13.85
N MET A 127 -3.88 -20.42 15.06
CA MET A 127 -5.23 -20.28 15.61
C MET A 127 -5.60 -18.82 15.65
N LEU A 128 -6.23 -18.34 14.57
CA LEU A 128 -6.72 -16.96 14.48
C LEU A 128 -8.23 -16.90 14.74
N LYS A 129 -8.64 -15.95 15.57
CA LYS A 129 -10.04 -15.70 15.91
C LYS A 129 -10.65 -14.64 15.00
N GLN A 130 -11.99 -14.63 14.94
CA GLN A 130 -12.72 -13.54 14.30
C GLN A 130 -12.33 -12.20 14.92
N GLY A 131 -12.05 -11.21 14.08
CA GLY A 131 -11.65 -9.86 14.46
C GLY A 131 -10.15 -9.64 14.53
N GLU A 132 -9.33 -10.69 14.59
CA GLU A 132 -7.87 -10.56 14.64
C GLU A 132 -7.30 -10.05 13.31
N LEU A 133 -6.17 -9.36 13.40
CA LEU A 133 -5.50 -8.73 12.27
C LEU A 133 -4.31 -9.57 11.81
N VAL A 134 -4.09 -9.59 10.51
CA VAL A 134 -3.00 -10.31 9.87
C VAL A 134 -2.34 -9.42 8.83
N TYR A 135 -1.02 -9.29 8.90
CA TYR A 135 -0.23 -8.71 7.85
C TYR A 135 0.14 -9.78 6.83
N ALA A 136 -0.38 -9.63 5.61
CA ALA A 136 -0.30 -10.62 4.57
C ALA A 136 0.11 -10.00 3.23
N ARG A 137 0.55 -10.86 2.31
CA ARG A 137 0.80 -10.52 0.92
C ARG A 137 -0.31 -11.08 0.05
N VAL A 138 -0.77 -10.30 -0.93
CA VAL A 138 -1.64 -10.82 -1.99
C VAL A 138 -0.84 -11.78 -2.86
N LEU A 139 -1.21 -13.06 -2.83
CA LEU A 139 -0.55 -14.12 -3.60
C LEU A 139 -1.03 -14.09 -5.05
N SER A 140 -2.35 -14.17 -5.22
CA SER A 140 -2.99 -14.25 -6.52
C SER A 140 -4.31 -13.48 -6.50
N VAL A 141 -4.73 -13.02 -7.67
CA VAL A 141 -6.05 -12.42 -7.88
C VAL A 141 -6.65 -13.13 -9.08
N GLY A 142 -7.76 -13.83 -8.87
CA GLY A 142 -8.45 -14.54 -9.93
C GLY A 142 -8.91 -13.62 -11.06
N VAL A 143 -8.96 -14.15 -12.28
CA VAL A 143 -9.43 -13.42 -13.48
C VAL A 143 -10.79 -13.98 -13.89
N GLY A 144 -11.88 -13.23 -13.71
CA GLY A 144 -13.23 -13.66 -14.12
C GLY A 144 -14.36 -13.17 -13.20
N ALA A 145 -15.59 -13.62 -13.46
CA ALA A 145 -16.72 -13.38 -12.56
C ALA A 145 -16.57 -14.27 -11.31
N GLY A 146 -16.58 -13.67 -10.11
CA GLY A 146 -16.26 -14.37 -8.86
C GLY A 146 -14.76 -14.39 -8.55
N THR A 147 -14.05 -13.29 -8.81
CA THR A 147 -12.62 -13.14 -8.50
C THR A 147 -12.31 -13.49 -7.04
N GLU A 148 -11.69 -14.64 -6.82
CA GLU A 148 -11.12 -15.01 -5.53
C GLU A 148 -9.77 -14.32 -5.35
N ILE A 149 -9.53 -13.80 -4.15
CA ILE A 149 -8.28 -13.13 -3.79
C ILE A 149 -7.59 -14.04 -2.79
N GLU A 150 -6.40 -14.53 -3.14
CA GLU A 150 -5.62 -15.38 -2.25
C GLU A 150 -4.54 -14.58 -1.54
N LEU A 151 -4.37 -14.84 -0.25
CA LEU A 151 -3.38 -14.23 0.62
C LEU A 151 -2.36 -15.27 1.09
N THR A 152 -1.16 -14.80 1.39
CA THR A 152 -0.09 -15.60 2.00
C THR A 152 0.63 -14.79 3.06
N CYS A 153 1.01 -15.45 4.16
CA CYS A 153 1.87 -14.89 5.22
C CYS A 153 3.31 -15.44 5.12
N VAL A 154 3.68 -15.99 3.97
CA VAL A 154 5.05 -16.38 3.64
C VAL A 154 5.43 -15.84 2.27
N ASN A 155 6.71 -15.53 2.11
CA ASN A 155 7.27 -15.26 0.80
C ASN A 155 7.26 -16.56 -0.03
N PRO A 156 6.57 -16.61 -1.18
CA PRO A 156 6.48 -17.83 -2.00
C PRO A 156 7.85 -18.37 -2.46
N ALA A 157 8.87 -17.50 -2.56
CA ALA A 157 10.20 -17.90 -2.99
C ALA A 157 11.03 -18.54 -1.87
N THR A 158 10.86 -18.11 -0.62
CA THR A 158 11.70 -18.54 0.51
C THR A 158 10.97 -19.41 1.54
N GLY A 159 9.63 -19.39 1.53
CA GLY A 159 8.80 -20.05 2.53
C GLY A 159 8.85 -19.42 3.93
N LYS A 160 9.52 -18.27 4.08
CA LYS A 160 9.67 -17.54 5.36
C LYS A 160 8.78 -16.30 5.39
N ALA A 161 8.41 -15.85 6.59
CA ALA A 161 7.71 -14.58 6.81
C ALA A 161 8.64 -13.37 6.62
N GLU A 162 9.94 -13.57 6.86
CA GLU A 162 11.00 -12.59 6.63
C GLU A 162 11.33 -12.40 5.13
N PRO A 163 11.67 -11.17 4.69
CA PRO A 163 11.93 -9.94 5.46
C PRO A 163 10.68 -9.07 5.73
N GLY A 164 9.49 -9.59 5.44
CA GLY A 164 8.26 -8.79 5.47
C GLY A 164 7.57 -8.72 6.83
N GLY A 165 8.06 -9.43 7.85
CA GLY A 165 7.35 -9.56 9.13
C GLY A 165 5.90 -10.01 8.97
N LEU A 166 5.63 -10.90 8.01
CA LEU A 166 4.27 -11.34 7.69
C LEU A 166 3.73 -12.22 8.83
N GLY A 167 2.43 -12.13 9.09
CA GLY A 167 1.79 -12.93 10.15
C GLY A 167 0.76 -12.17 10.96
N PRO A 168 0.32 -12.74 12.10
CA PRO A 168 -0.66 -12.11 12.96
C PRO A 168 -0.11 -10.83 13.60
N LEU A 169 -0.96 -9.80 13.66
CA LEU A 169 -0.69 -8.55 14.37
C LEU A 169 -1.46 -8.58 15.70
N THR A 170 -0.72 -8.60 16.81
CA THR A 170 -1.29 -8.70 18.16
C THR A 170 -1.16 -7.37 18.88
N GLY A 171 -2.24 -6.89 19.50
CA GLY A 171 -2.22 -5.59 20.18
C GLY A 171 -2.30 -4.42 19.21
N GLY A 172 -1.70 -3.29 19.60
CA GLY A 172 -1.70 -2.05 18.84
C GLY A 172 -3.09 -1.49 18.51
N MET A 173 -3.11 -0.58 17.54
CA MET A 173 -4.31 0.06 17.01
C MET A 173 -4.23 0.17 15.49
N LEU A 174 -5.36 -0.04 14.82
CA LEU A 174 -5.50 0.11 13.37
C LEU A 174 -6.06 1.49 13.02
N PHE A 175 -5.44 2.15 12.05
CA PHE A 175 -5.87 3.43 11.50
C PHE A 175 -6.19 3.31 10.02
N ASP A 176 -7.27 3.97 9.63
CA ASP A 176 -7.70 4.08 8.24
C ASP A 176 -7.09 5.33 7.62
N VAL A 177 -6.43 5.15 6.49
CA VAL A 177 -5.80 6.21 5.68
C VAL A 177 -6.12 5.99 4.21
N SER A 178 -5.93 7.02 3.40
CA SER A 178 -6.04 6.92 1.95
C SER A 178 -5.02 5.94 1.39
N THR A 179 -5.38 5.27 0.29
CA THR A 179 -4.47 4.35 -0.41
C THR A 179 -3.25 5.09 -0.97
N GLY A 180 -3.41 6.37 -1.29
CA GLY A 180 -2.32 7.27 -1.68
C GLY A 180 -1.31 7.50 -0.55
N LEU A 181 -1.79 7.79 0.67
CA LEU A 181 -0.90 7.96 1.81
C LEU A 181 -0.20 6.66 2.19
N ALA A 182 -0.92 5.52 2.20
CA ALA A 182 -0.31 4.21 2.44
C ALA A 182 0.83 3.91 1.45
N ALA A 183 0.63 4.21 0.16
CA ALA A 183 1.67 4.06 -0.86
C ALA A 183 2.89 4.96 -0.61
N ARG A 184 2.67 6.21 -0.15
CA ARG A 184 3.74 7.13 0.23
C ARG A 184 4.51 6.63 1.46
N LEU A 185 3.82 6.15 2.48
CA LEU A 185 4.42 5.59 3.71
C LEU A 185 5.31 4.39 3.40
N MET A 186 4.84 3.44 2.59
CA MET A 186 5.65 2.29 2.16
C MET A 186 6.87 2.70 1.34
N LYS A 187 6.70 3.70 0.45
CA LYS A 187 7.80 4.21 -0.35
C LYS A 187 8.86 4.86 0.53
N ALA A 188 8.44 5.67 1.51
CA ALA A 188 9.33 6.31 2.48
C ALA A 188 10.15 5.28 3.26
N SER A 189 9.50 4.23 3.78
CA SER A 189 10.15 3.14 4.52
C SER A 189 11.17 2.34 3.71
N SER A 190 10.98 2.23 2.39
CA SER A 190 11.87 1.47 1.50
C SER A 190 13.13 2.22 1.05
N SER A 191 13.20 3.53 1.33
CA SER A 191 14.29 4.39 0.87
C SER A 191 14.97 5.04 2.05
N SER A 192 16.26 4.77 2.22
CA SER A 192 17.13 5.31 3.27
C SER A 192 17.38 6.83 3.18
N ALA A 193 16.71 7.54 2.27
CA ALA A 193 16.81 8.99 2.14
C ALA A 193 15.75 9.66 3.03
N GLU A 194 16.19 10.49 3.98
CA GLU A 194 15.28 11.27 4.83
C GLU A 194 14.24 12.02 3.98
N GLY A 195 12.96 11.83 4.27
CA GLY A 195 11.86 12.51 3.58
C GLY A 195 11.51 11.98 2.19
N ALA A 196 11.90 10.75 1.85
CA ALA A 196 11.45 10.12 0.63
C ALA A 196 9.92 10.06 0.54
N ALA A 197 9.38 10.46 -0.62
CA ALA A 197 7.94 10.67 -0.84
C ALA A 197 7.27 11.75 0.05
N GLY A 198 8.07 12.63 0.67
CA GLY A 198 7.60 13.77 1.46
C GLY A 198 6.89 13.37 2.74
N VAL A 199 7.23 12.20 3.32
CA VAL A 199 6.67 11.74 4.60
C VAL A 199 7.80 11.68 5.61
N VAL A 200 7.65 12.44 6.70
CA VAL A 200 8.65 12.55 7.78
C VAL A 200 8.03 12.26 9.16
N ILE A 201 6.71 12.12 9.23
CA ILE A 201 5.98 11.91 10.49
C ILE A 201 6.51 10.70 11.27
N LEU A 202 6.72 9.55 10.61
CA LEU A 202 7.17 8.33 11.28
C LEU A 202 8.60 8.47 11.80
N ASP A 203 9.51 9.08 11.02
CA ASP A 203 10.90 9.32 11.44
C ASP A 203 10.96 10.26 12.65
N GLU A 204 10.14 11.30 12.65
CA GLU A 204 10.07 12.27 13.74
C GLU A 204 9.50 11.64 15.02
N PHE A 205 8.46 10.80 14.91
CA PHE A 205 7.99 10.01 16.04
C PHE A 205 9.03 9.01 16.52
N GLY A 206 9.80 8.40 15.61
CA GLY A 206 10.89 7.48 15.94
C GLY A 206 11.92 8.16 16.84
N LYS A 207 12.42 9.32 16.40
CA LYS A 207 13.39 10.14 17.16
C LYS A 207 12.84 10.58 18.52
N LYS A 208 11.55 10.92 18.60
CA LYS A 208 10.90 11.45 19.82
C LYS A 208 10.44 10.37 20.80
N LEU A 209 10.15 9.17 20.33
CA LEU A 209 9.66 8.06 21.16
C LEU A 209 10.73 6.99 21.42
N GLU A 210 11.94 7.15 20.89
CA GLU A 210 13.08 6.25 21.11
C GLU A 210 13.35 6.03 22.60
N SER A 211 13.34 7.10 23.41
CA SER A 211 13.51 7.04 24.87
C SER A 211 12.39 6.32 25.61
N LYS A 212 11.25 6.06 24.95
CA LYS A 212 10.03 5.47 25.52
C LYS A 212 9.76 4.05 25.03
N GLY A 213 10.73 3.43 24.37
CA GLY A 213 10.63 2.06 23.84
C GLY A 213 10.36 1.99 22.33
N GLY A 214 10.06 3.12 21.69
CA GLY A 214 9.73 3.17 20.27
C GLY A 214 8.35 2.59 19.95
N PHE A 215 8.16 2.26 18.68
CA PHE A 215 6.91 1.70 18.17
C PHE A 215 7.16 0.83 16.95
N GLU A 216 6.26 -0.11 16.73
CA GLU A 216 6.17 -0.93 15.54
C GLU A 216 5.05 -0.38 14.64
N VAL A 217 5.26 -0.49 13.33
CA VAL A 217 4.28 -0.05 12.35
C VAL A 217 4.22 -1.03 11.20
N ALA A 218 3.00 -1.42 10.83
CA ALA A 218 2.72 -2.17 9.61
C ALA A 218 1.83 -1.31 8.71
N VAL A 219 2.19 -1.21 7.43
CA VAL A 219 1.46 -0.38 6.45
C VAL A 219 0.95 -1.28 5.33
N GLY A 220 -0.37 -1.37 5.18
CA GLY A 220 -1.02 -2.09 4.09
C GLY A 220 -1.41 -1.18 2.93
N ARG A 221 -1.21 -1.64 1.69
CA ARG A 221 -1.66 -0.94 0.46
C ARG A 221 -3.16 -0.71 0.40
N ASN A 222 -3.90 -1.45 1.22
CA ASN A 222 -5.34 -1.30 1.40
C ASN A 222 -5.77 -0.08 2.22
N GLY A 223 -4.84 0.84 2.55
CA GLY A 223 -5.17 2.05 3.31
C GLY A 223 -5.36 1.77 4.80
N LYS A 224 -4.66 0.75 5.31
CA LYS A 224 -4.68 0.36 6.72
C LYS A 224 -3.28 0.51 7.29
N VAL A 225 -3.15 1.17 8.44
CA VAL A 225 -1.89 1.32 9.16
C VAL A 225 -2.08 0.81 10.57
N TRP A 226 -1.36 -0.24 10.94
CA TRP A 226 -1.33 -0.75 12.31
C TRP A 226 -0.12 -0.16 13.02
N VAL A 227 -0.33 0.30 14.25
CA VAL A 227 0.72 0.87 15.10
C VAL A 227 0.63 0.24 16.48
N ASP A 228 1.75 -0.24 16.99
CA ASP A 228 1.87 -0.71 18.36
C ASP A 228 3.06 -0.05 19.05
N CYS A 229 2.84 0.52 20.22
CA CYS A 229 3.89 1.17 20.99
C CYS A 229 4.32 0.22 22.11
N SER A 230 5.61 -0.09 22.18
CA SER A 230 6.18 -1.08 23.13
C SER A 230 6.24 -0.60 24.59
N GLY A 231 5.92 0.68 24.85
CA GLY A 231 5.89 1.24 26.20
C GLY A 231 4.82 0.58 27.08
N SER A 232 5.01 0.60 28.40
CA SER A 232 3.99 0.07 29.33
C SER A 232 3.01 1.16 29.79
N GLY A 233 1.73 0.80 29.87
CA GLY A 233 0.67 1.63 30.44
C GLY A 233 0.15 2.77 29.55
N ASP A 234 -0.41 3.80 30.18
CA ASP A 234 -1.11 4.91 29.53
C ASP A 234 -0.26 5.69 28.51
N ILE A 235 1.06 5.70 28.67
CA ILE A 235 1.98 6.45 27.80
C ILE A 235 2.00 5.84 26.40
N ALA A 236 2.05 4.50 26.29
CA ALA A 236 2.02 3.82 25.01
C ALA A 236 0.70 4.04 24.29
N VAL A 237 -0.43 3.92 25.01
CA VAL A 237 -1.76 4.19 24.44
C VAL A 237 -1.85 5.63 23.92
N LYS A 238 -1.37 6.61 24.69
CA LYS A 238 -1.33 8.01 24.25
C LYS A 238 -0.43 8.19 23.03
N ALA A 239 0.73 7.56 22.98
CA ALA A 239 1.64 7.61 21.84
C ALA A 239 1.01 7.01 20.58
N THR A 240 0.38 5.84 20.69
CA THR A 240 -0.35 5.20 19.57
C THR A 240 -1.46 6.13 19.05
N ILE A 241 -2.24 6.75 19.94
CA ILE A 241 -3.28 7.72 19.56
C ILE A 241 -2.67 8.98 18.93
N ALA A 242 -1.52 9.46 19.42
CA ALA A 242 -0.80 10.60 18.85
C ALA A 242 -0.39 10.33 17.40
N ILE A 243 0.22 9.16 17.15
CA ILE A 243 0.62 8.72 15.81
C ILE A 243 -0.60 8.66 14.90
N GLY A 244 -1.67 8.01 15.34
CA GLY A 244 -2.92 7.91 14.60
C GLY A 244 -3.55 9.25 14.21
N ARG A 245 -3.57 10.22 15.14
CA ARG A 245 -4.08 11.57 14.86
C ARG A 245 -3.23 12.29 13.81
N CYS A 246 -1.91 12.21 13.94
CA CYS A 246 -0.98 12.79 12.98
C CYS A 246 -1.13 12.17 11.58
N LEU A 247 -1.29 10.85 11.49
CA LEU A 247 -1.51 10.15 10.23
C LEU A 247 -2.79 10.63 9.53
N ARG A 248 -3.90 10.76 10.29
CA ARG A 248 -5.18 11.24 9.76
C ARG A 248 -5.10 12.70 9.30
N GLU A 249 -4.55 13.59 10.13
CA GLU A 249 -4.45 15.01 9.80
C GLU A 249 -3.49 15.27 8.62
N MET A 250 -2.42 14.47 8.49
CA MET A 250 -1.54 14.50 7.33
C MET A 250 -2.26 14.09 6.05
N ASP A 251 -3.12 13.06 6.12
CA ASP A 251 -3.88 12.58 4.97
C ASP A 251 -4.91 13.61 4.49
N GLU A 252 -5.65 14.22 5.43
CA GLU A 252 -6.69 15.19 5.13
C GLU A 252 -6.15 16.51 4.57
N ARG A 253 -5.01 17.00 5.09
CA ARG A 253 -4.47 18.32 4.74
C ARG A 253 -3.31 18.27 3.75
N ASN A 254 -2.84 17.06 3.40
CA ASN A 254 -1.67 16.83 2.55
C ASN A 254 -0.46 17.71 2.95
N LEU A 255 -0.10 17.64 4.23
CA LEU A 255 0.89 18.52 4.86
C LEU A 255 2.29 18.37 4.27
N ASP A 256 3.00 19.49 4.20
CA ASP A 256 4.42 19.51 3.82
C ASP A 256 5.32 18.96 4.94
N PRO A 257 6.56 18.51 4.63
CA PRO A 257 7.48 17.94 5.62
C PRO A 257 7.73 18.83 6.84
N ASN A 258 7.77 20.15 6.65
CA ASN A 258 7.95 21.10 7.77
C ASN A 258 6.70 21.22 8.64
N GLU A 259 5.52 21.16 8.04
CA GLU A 259 4.25 21.19 8.76
C GLU A 259 4.02 19.88 9.51
N GLN A 260 4.42 18.75 8.93
CA GLN A 260 4.42 17.45 9.57
C GLN A 260 5.21 17.45 10.89
N ARG A 261 6.44 17.99 10.92
CA ARG A 261 7.25 18.08 12.15
C ARG A 261 6.60 18.97 13.21
N LYS A 262 6.02 20.10 12.79
CA LYS A 262 5.28 21.02 13.68
C LYS A 262 4.06 20.32 14.28
N LEU A 263 3.34 19.55 13.47
CA LEU A 263 2.17 18.78 13.91
C LEU A 263 2.55 17.74 14.96
N VAL A 264 3.59 16.95 14.72
CA VAL A 264 4.09 15.95 15.68
C VAL A 264 4.42 16.60 17.03
N SER A 265 5.17 17.70 17.01
CA SER A 265 5.53 18.43 18.24
C SER A 265 4.31 19.03 18.96
N LYS A 266 3.33 19.52 18.21
CA LYS A 266 2.07 20.04 18.75
C LYS A 266 1.26 18.93 19.44
N VAL A 267 1.04 17.80 18.78
CA VAL A 267 0.22 16.69 19.28
C VAL A 267 0.86 16.05 20.52
N LEU A 268 2.18 15.85 20.52
CA LEU A 268 2.89 15.29 21.68
C LEU A 268 2.77 16.18 22.91
N ARG A 269 2.87 17.51 22.73
CA ARG A 269 2.66 18.50 23.80
C ARG A 269 1.22 18.50 24.32
N GLU A 270 0.22 18.45 23.44
CA GLU A 270 -1.20 18.40 23.82
C GLU A 270 -1.53 17.14 24.63
N MET A 271 -0.94 16.00 24.27
CA MET A 271 -1.14 14.74 24.97
C MET A 271 -0.30 14.58 26.24
N LYS A 272 0.51 15.60 26.59
CA LYS A 272 1.43 15.59 27.74
C LYS A 272 2.35 14.37 27.72
N ILE A 273 2.86 14.04 26.53
CA ILE A 273 3.90 13.03 26.37
C ILE A 273 5.21 13.80 26.46
N ASP A 274 5.92 13.67 27.58
CA ASP A 274 7.22 14.32 27.76
C ASP A 274 8.25 13.70 26.81
N VAL A 275 8.62 14.41 25.75
CA VAL A 275 9.51 13.95 24.68
C VAL A 275 10.90 14.50 24.88
#